data_AF-A0A9D4EL06-F1
#
_entry.id   AF-A0A9D4EL06-F1
#
_cell.length_a   1.000
_cell.length_b   1.000
_cell.length_c   1.000
_cell.angle_alpha   90.00
_cell.angle_beta   90.00
_cell.angle_gamma   90.00
#
_symmetry.space_group_name_H-M   'P 1'
#
loop_
_entity.id
_entity.type
_entity.pdbx_description
1 polymer ?
#
loop_
_entity_poly.entity_id
_entity_poly.type
_entity_poly.pdbx_seq_one_letter_code
_entity_poly.pdbx_strand_id
1 'polypeptide(L)'
;METDGRTTGTIVLGNSAIKRYYALKIKPPITEPPTKLRIDRENTNIEDKDAGLVWIPELFTFDSKLQSLLTDHGRQLMLSDVAGLPIGRVPRVLASCFYSILDTGGEICTICNGDPSPSFPPWPSTQEKGGGVVIPCNYILTVTDTDKTVQMLTDTLSLIPGGNAMKIVKSF
;
A
#
# COMPACT_ATOMS: atom_id res chain seq x y z
N MET A 1 -11.75 -11.37 -23.61
CA MET A 1 -10.53 -10.72 -23.12
C MET A 1 -9.50 -11.81 -22.97
N GLU A 2 -8.48 -11.79 -23.83
CA GLU A 2 -7.41 -12.79 -23.87
C GLU A 2 -6.67 -12.76 -22.53
N THR A 3 -6.75 -13.84 -21.78
CA THR A 3 -5.84 -14.12 -20.68
C THR A 3 -4.49 -14.48 -21.30
N ASP A 4 -3.58 -13.51 -21.35
CA ASP A 4 -2.18 -13.76 -21.67
C ASP A 4 -1.71 -14.89 -20.72
N GLY A 5 -1.31 -16.03 -21.29
CA GLY A 5 -1.04 -17.29 -20.58
C GLY A 5 0.20 -17.25 -19.69
N ARG A 6 0.55 -16.09 -19.14
CA ARG A 6 1.63 -15.90 -18.18
C ARG A 6 1.17 -16.43 -16.83
N THR A 7 1.86 -17.43 -16.32
CA THR A 7 1.69 -17.88 -14.95
C THR A 7 2.02 -16.72 -14.01
N THR A 8 1.00 -16.18 -13.34
CA THR A 8 1.18 -15.15 -12.31
C THR A 8 1.25 -15.80 -10.94
N GLY A 9 2.23 -15.41 -10.12
CA GLY A 9 2.30 -15.77 -8.71
C GLY A 9 1.77 -14.66 -7.81
N THR A 10 1.50 -15.02 -6.54
CA THR A 10 1.07 -14.06 -5.52
C THR A 10 2.04 -14.05 -4.35
N ILE A 11 2.54 -12.87 -4.00
CA ILE A 11 3.40 -12.63 -2.85
C ILE A 11 2.66 -11.74 -1.86
N VAL A 12 2.75 -12.05 -0.57
CA VAL A 12 2.21 -11.19 0.50
C VAL A 12 3.35 -10.68 1.36
N LEU A 13 3.53 -9.36 1.37
CA LEU A 13 4.47 -8.66 2.24
C LEU A 13 3.71 -8.11 3.45
N GLY A 14 3.84 -8.80 4.58
CA GLY A 14 3.11 -8.48 5.81
C GLY A 14 3.82 -7.46 6.70
N ASN A 15 3.15 -7.06 7.79
CA ASN A 15 3.65 -6.10 8.80
C ASN A 15 4.19 -4.81 8.16
N SER A 16 3.51 -4.40 7.10
CA SER A 16 3.88 -3.26 6.29
C SER A 16 3.16 -2.01 6.76
N ALA A 17 3.53 -0.88 6.17
CA ALA A 17 2.93 0.41 6.51
C ALA A 17 2.79 1.28 5.27
N ILE A 18 1.69 2.03 5.20
CA ILE A 18 1.53 3.17 4.32
C ILE A 18 2.04 4.40 5.06
N LYS A 19 2.88 5.20 4.40
CA LYS A 19 3.53 6.39 4.96
C LYS A 19 2.80 7.67 4.52
N ARG A 20 3.19 8.79 5.14
CA ARG A 20 2.68 10.15 4.84
C ARG A 20 1.17 10.35 5.06
N TYR A 21 0.54 9.57 5.94
CA TYR A 21 -0.85 9.83 6.34
C TYR A 21 -1.05 11.26 6.85
N TYR A 22 -0.09 11.84 7.56
CA TYR A 22 -0.20 13.22 8.07
C TYR A 22 -0.42 14.29 6.98
N ALA A 23 0.00 14.03 5.74
CA ALA A 23 -0.11 14.96 4.63
C ALA A 23 -1.50 14.93 3.99
N LEU A 24 -2.08 13.74 3.87
CA LEU A 24 -3.38 13.53 3.19
C LEU A 24 -4.54 13.45 4.18
N LYS A 25 -4.29 12.85 5.35
CA LYS A 25 -5.23 12.65 6.46
C LYS A 25 -6.52 11.96 6.03
N ILE A 26 -6.49 11.07 5.05
CA ILE A 26 -7.66 10.29 4.61
C ILE A 26 -7.56 8.90 5.21
N LYS A 27 -8.59 8.48 5.97
CA LYS A 27 -8.65 7.14 6.55
C LYS A 27 -9.04 6.12 5.47
N PRO A 28 -8.44 4.93 5.47
CA PRO A 28 -8.87 3.87 4.58
C PRO A 28 -10.30 3.42 4.94
N PRO A 29 -11.13 3.03 3.96
CA PRO A 29 -12.39 2.37 4.25
C PRO A 29 -12.12 0.98 4.86
N ILE A 30 -12.73 0.72 6.02
CA ILE A 30 -12.68 -0.60 6.67
C ILE A 30 -13.99 -1.31 6.34
N THR A 31 -13.91 -2.37 5.53
CA THR A 31 -15.06 -3.09 4.98
C THR A 31 -14.94 -4.60 5.19
N GLU A 32 -16.04 -5.33 5.05
CA GLU A 32 -16.07 -6.79 4.97
C GLU A 32 -16.75 -7.20 3.65
N PRO A 33 -16.04 -7.82 2.69
CA PRO A 33 -14.62 -8.17 2.74
C PRO A 33 -13.69 -6.93 2.73
N PRO A 34 -12.42 -7.06 3.20
CA PRO A 34 -11.49 -5.93 3.28
C PRO A 34 -11.25 -5.26 1.92
N THR A 35 -11.27 -3.92 1.93
CA THR A 35 -11.00 -3.14 0.72
C THR A 35 -9.54 -3.32 0.30
N LYS A 36 -9.34 -3.69 -0.96
CA LYS A 36 -8.02 -3.69 -1.60
C LYS A 36 -7.73 -2.29 -2.15
N LEU A 37 -6.79 -1.60 -1.53
CA LEU A 37 -6.34 -0.31 -2.00
C LEU A 37 -5.33 -0.47 -3.12
N ARG A 38 -5.45 0.32 -4.17
CA ARG A 38 -4.61 0.22 -5.36
C ARG A 38 -3.30 0.97 -5.15
N ILE A 39 -2.20 0.43 -5.65
CA ILE A 39 -0.92 1.13 -5.66
C ILE A 39 -0.57 1.49 -7.09
N ASP A 40 -0.15 2.73 -7.29
CA ASP A 40 0.24 3.25 -8.59
C ASP A 40 1.40 4.23 -8.47
N ARG A 41 2.04 4.53 -9.60
CA ARG A 41 3.16 5.46 -9.71
C ARG A 41 2.71 6.89 -9.40
N GLU A 42 3.55 7.63 -8.70
CA GLU A 42 3.41 9.06 -8.48
C GLU A 42 4.33 9.82 -9.46
N ASN A 43 3.96 9.85 -10.74
CA ASN A 43 4.80 10.42 -11.80
C ASN A 43 5.10 11.92 -11.63
N THR A 44 4.37 12.63 -10.77
CA THR A 44 4.54 14.07 -10.52
C THR A 44 5.50 14.37 -9.36
N ASN A 45 6.06 13.36 -8.69
CA ASN A 45 6.94 13.57 -7.55
C ASN A 45 8.38 13.83 -7.99
N ILE A 46 8.79 15.10 -7.93
CA ILE A 46 10.13 15.54 -8.33
C ILE A 46 11.24 15.10 -7.36
N GLU A 47 10.90 14.76 -6.11
CA GLU A 47 11.87 14.37 -5.08
C GLU A 47 12.21 12.86 -5.13
N ASP A 48 11.30 12.06 -5.67
CA ASP A 48 11.41 10.61 -5.72
C ASP A 48 10.68 10.07 -6.95
N LYS A 49 11.46 9.79 -7.99
CA LYS A 49 10.98 9.30 -9.30
C LYS A 49 10.28 7.94 -9.23
N ASP A 50 10.56 7.15 -8.20
CA ASP A 50 10.01 5.80 -8.03
C ASP A 50 8.83 5.82 -7.04
N ALA A 51 8.42 7.01 -6.55
CA ALA A 51 7.39 7.13 -5.54
C ALA A 51 6.08 6.45 -5.98
N GLY A 52 5.49 5.71 -5.04
CA GLY A 52 4.19 5.07 -5.22
C GLY A 52 3.13 5.71 -4.30
N LEU A 53 1.95 5.97 -4.84
CA LEU A 53 0.77 6.40 -4.09
C LEU A 53 -0.16 5.21 -3.85
N VAL A 54 -0.81 5.23 -2.69
CA VAL A 54 -1.86 4.27 -2.33
C VAL A 54 -3.21 4.96 -2.44
N TRP A 55 -4.10 4.38 -3.25
CA TRP A 55 -5.37 4.95 -3.65
C TRP A 55 -6.54 4.13 -3.12
N ILE A 56 -7.58 4.82 -2.65
CA ILE A 56 -8.89 4.19 -2.49
C ILE A 56 -9.44 3.94 -3.91
N PRO A 57 -9.97 2.75 -4.20
CA PRO A 57 -10.62 2.47 -5.48
C PRO A 57 -11.72 3.49 -5.81
N GLU A 58 -12.10 3.56 -7.08
CA GLU A 58 -13.20 4.40 -7.52
C GLU A 58 -14.52 3.94 -6.91
N LEU A 59 -15.44 4.86 -6.63
CA LEU A 59 -16.68 4.57 -5.90
C LEU A 59 -17.51 3.44 -6.55
N PHE A 60 -17.55 3.42 -7.88
CA PHE A 60 -18.30 2.44 -8.65
C PHE A 60 -17.73 1.01 -8.55
N THR A 61 -16.52 0.84 -8.03
CA THR A 61 -15.91 -0.49 -7.82
C THR A 61 -16.39 -1.16 -6.54
N PHE A 62 -17.02 -0.40 -5.63
CA PHE A 62 -17.60 -0.92 -4.41
C PHE A 62 -19.04 -1.38 -4.63
N ASP A 63 -19.48 -2.36 -3.83
CA ASP A 63 -20.90 -2.71 -3.75
C ASP A 63 -21.69 -1.44 -3.39
N SER A 64 -22.79 -1.22 -4.10
CA SER A 64 -23.78 -0.17 -3.84
C SER A 64 -24.09 0.07 -2.36
N LYS A 65 -24.15 -1.01 -1.56
CA LYS A 65 -24.44 -0.95 -0.11
C LYS A 65 -23.35 -0.27 0.70
N LEU A 66 -22.11 -0.27 0.20
CA LEU A 66 -20.94 0.33 0.85
C LEU A 66 -20.73 1.79 0.44
N GLN A 67 -21.41 2.28 -0.61
CA GLN A 67 -21.17 3.64 -1.10
C GLN A 67 -21.59 4.73 -0.09
N SER A 68 -22.54 4.43 0.79
CA SER A 68 -22.94 5.28 1.91
C SER A 68 -22.20 4.98 3.23
N LEU A 69 -21.11 4.20 3.19
CA LEU A 69 -20.32 3.87 4.36
C LEU A 69 -19.66 5.13 4.93
N LEU A 70 -19.80 5.34 6.25
CA LEU A 70 -19.07 6.39 6.94
C LEU A 70 -17.63 5.92 7.22
N THR A 71 -16.64 6.61 6.65
CA THR A 71 -15.22 6.22 6.72
C THR A 71 -14.46 6.98 7.80
N ASP A 72 -14.85 8.23 8.10
CA ASP A 72 -14.29 8.99 9.22
C ASP A 72 -15.40 9.66 10.05
N HIS A 73 -15.77 9.02 11.15
CA HIS A 73 -16.76 9.55 12.10
C HIS A 73 -16.40 10.94 12.63
N GLY A 74 -15.11 11.24 12.84
CA GLY A 74 -14.70 12.52 13.40
C GLY A 74 -14.91 13.69 12.43
N ARG A 75 -14.89 13.41 11.12
CA ARG A 75 -15.05 14.40 10.05
C ARG A 75 -16.35 14.26 9.27
N GLN A 76 -17.18 13.29 9.62
CA GLN A 76 -18.42 12.95 8.93
C GLN A 76 -18.20 12.66 7.43
N LEU A 77 -17.07 12.04 7.08
CA LEU A 77 -16.75 11.70 5.69
C LEU A 77 -17.31 10.32 5.33
N MET A 78 -18.00 10.24 4.21
CA MET A 78 -18.50 9.01 3.60
C MET A 78 -17.51 8.45 2.58
N LEU A 79 -17.72 7.20 2.16
CA LEU A 79 -16.92 6.58 1.10
C LEU A 79 -17.00 7.36 -0.21
N SER A 80 -18.17 7.91 -0.55
CA SER A 80 -18.34 8.79 -1.71
C SER A 80 -17.45 10.03 -1.70
N ASP A 81 -17.05 10.51 -0.52
CA ASP A 81 -16.22 11.71 -0.38
C ASP A 81 -14.73 11.42 -0.55
N VAL A 82 -14.33 10.15 -0.39
CA VAL A 82 -12.91 9.74 -0.34
C VAL A 82 -12.51 8.72 -1.40
N ALA A 83 -13.47 8.10 -2.08
CA ALA A 83 -13.20 7.19 -3.19
C ALA A 83 -12.39 7.90 -4.29
N GLY A 84 -11.44 7.18 -4.89
CA GLY A 84 -10.52 7.74 -5.87
C GLY A 84 -9.44 8.69 -5.28
N LEU A 85 -9.42 8.93 -3.96
CA LEU A 85 -8.39 9.76 -3.34
C LEU A 85 -7.18 8.95 -2.85
N PRO A 86 -5.98 9.54 -2.85
CA PRO A 86 -4.81 8.91 -2.27
C PRO A 86 -4.86 9.00 -0.74
N ILE A 87 -4.39 7.97 -0.04
CA ILE A 87 -4.36 7.93 1.44
C ILE A 87 -2.95 7.95 2.03
N GLY A 88 -1.95 7.71 1.19
CA GLY A 88 -0.55 7.79 1.57
C GLY A 88 0.38 7.32 0.48
N ARG A 89 1.64 7.12 0.86
CA ARG A 89 2.71 6.67 -0.03
C ARG A 89 3.26 5.32 0.42
N VAL A 90 3.76 4.57 -0.55
CA VAL A 90 4.59 3.39 -0.32
C VAL A 90 5.87 3.83 0.42
N PRO A 91 6.39 3.04 1.37
CA PRO A 91 7.70 3.30 1.96
C PRO A 91 8.78 3.45 0.88
N ARG A 92 9.61 4.50 1.00
CA ARG A 92 10.67 4.79 0.02
C ARG A 92 11.55 3.59 -0.31
N VAL A 93 11.86 2.76 0.70
CA VAL A 93 12.69 1.56 0.51
C VAL A 93 12.05 0.52 -0.44
N LEU A 94 10.72 0.46 -0.51
CA LEU A 94 9.99 -0.47 -1.39
C LEU A 94 9.66 0.14 -2.76
N ALA A 95 9.80 1.47 -2.91
CA ALA A 95 9.31 2.22 -4.06
C ALA A 95 9.85 1.67 -5.39
N SER A 96 11.17 1.51 -5.49
CA SER A 96 11.83 1.01 -6.71
C SER A 96 11.46 -0.45 -7.05
N CYS A 97 11.33 -1.29 -6.02
CA CYS A 97 10.88 -2.69 -6.16
C CYS A 97 9.45 -2.75 -6.71
N PHE A 98 8.55 -1.92 -6.17
CA PHE A 98 7.15 -1.86 -6.61
C PHE A 98 7.05 -1.30 -8.02
N TYR A 99 7.84 -0.28 -8.33
CA TYR A 99 7.93 0.29 -9.68
C TYR A 99 8.32 -0.78 -10.71
N SER A 100 9.34 -1.59 -10.39
CA SER A 100 9.81 -2.68 -11.25
C SER A 100 8.74 -3.75 -11.50
N ILE A 101 7.94 -4.08 -10.46
CA ILE A 101 6.82 -5.02 -10.60
C ILE A 101 5.73 -4.46 -11.53
N LEU A 102 5.40 -3.18 -11.38
CA LEU A 102 4.43 -2.51 -12.24
C LEU A 102 4.93 -2.44 -13.70
N ASP A 103 6.24 -2.24 -13.92
CA ASP A 103 6.85 -2.22 -15.28
C ASP A 103 6.74 -3.58 -15.98
N THR A 104 6.76 -4.70 -15.25
CA THR A 104 6.62 -6.03 -15.85
C THR A 104 5.16 -6.46 -16.01
N GLY A 105 4.21 -5.56 -15.76
CA GLY A 105 2.77 -5.83 -15.84
C GLY A 105 2.21 -6.54 -14.60
N GLY A 106 2.93 -6.54 -13.48
CA GLY A 106 2.40 -6.97 -12.20
C GLY A 106 1.42 -5.95 -11.62
N GLU A 107 0.64 -6.40 -10.64
CA GLU A 107 -0.31 -5.58 -9.90
C GLU A 107 0.02 -5.57 -8.42
N ILE A 108 -0.20 -4.43 -7.76
CA ILE A 108 0.05 -4.29 -6.34
C ILE A 108 -1.16 -3.64 -5.68
N CYS A 109 -1.66 -4.30 -4.65
CA CYS A 109 -2.66 -3.73 -3.77
C CYS A 109 -2.24 -3.86 -2.30
N THR A 110 -2.95 -3.18 -1.43
CA THR A 110 -2.73 -3.29 0.01
C THR A 110 -4.04 -3.36 0.76
N ILE A 111 -4.04 -4.12 1.85
CA ILE A 111 -5.16 -4.20 2.78
C ILE A 111 -4.71 -3.57 4.10
N CYS A 112 -5.45 -2.56 4.56
CA CYS A 112 -5.19 -1.93 5.85
C CYS A 112 -5.66 -2.85 6.98
N ASN A 113 -4.82 -2.98 8.01
CA ASN A 113 -5.07 -3.87 9.15
C ASN A 113 -5.47 -3.08 10.41
N GLY A 114 -5.64 -1.77 10.32
CA GLY A 114 -5.97 -0.92 11.45
C GLY A 114 -5.95 0.57 11.12
N ASP A 115 -6.24 1.36 12.14
CA ASP A 115 -6.25 2.81 12.07
C ASP A 115 -4.85 3.43 11.92
N PRO A 116 -4.77 4.68 11.42
CA PRO A 116 -3.53 5.45 11.45
C PRO A 116 -2.94 5.52 12.88
N SER A 117 -1.71 5.04 13.06
CA SER A 117 -1.03 4.96 14.36
C SER A 117 0.36 5.60 14.30
N PRO A 118 0.92 6.07 15.43
CA PRO A 118 2.33 6.49 15.47
C PRO A 118 3.29 5.39 14.96
N SER A 119 4.40 5.81 14.38
CA SER A 119 5.45 4.97 13.81
C SER A 119 6.27 4.47 14.99
N PHE A 120 6.24 3.17 15.20
CA PHE A 120 7.05 2.47 16.19
C PHE A 120 7.96 1.45 15.48
N PRO A 121 8.98 0.91 16.17
CA PRO A 121 9.91 -0.06 15.57
C PRO A 121 9.17 -1.18 14.81
N PRO A 122 9.66 -1.55 13.61
CA PRO A 122 11.00 -1.31 13.06
C PRO A 122 11.06 -0.03 12.22
N TRP A 123 9.98 0.74 12.17
CA TRP A 123 9.94 1.93 11.35
C TRP A 123 10.71 3.03 12.08
N PRO A 124 11.66 3.69 11.41
CA PRO A 124 12.53 4.66 12.08
C PRO A 124 11.68 5.69 12.81
N SER A 125 12.04 5.91 14.08
CA SER A 125 11.52 7.00 14.89
C SER A 125 11.72 8.30 14.12
N THR A 126 10.70 9.12 14.04
CA THR A 126 10.77 10.34 13.25
C THR A 126 11.61 11.40 13.94
N GLN A 127 12.39 12.14 13.15
CA GLN A 127 13.20 13.27 13.62
C GLN A 127 12.45 14.61 13.54
N GLU A 128 11.28 14.66 12.90
CA GLU A 128 10.50 15.90 12.69
C GLU A 128 9.15 15.89 13.44
N LYS A 129 8.71 17.06 13.94
CA LYS A 129 7.40 17.24 14.58
C LYS A 129 6.27 16.96 13.59
N GLY A 130 5.47 15.92 13.86
CA GLY A 130 4.24 15.59 13.10
C GLY A 130 4.41 14.52 12.02
N GLY A 131 5.64 14.27 11.56
CA GLY A 131 5.95 13.07 10.80
C GLY A 131 5.96 11.90 11.77
N GLY A 132 5.19 10.85 11.54
CA GLY A 132 5.18 9.71 12.45
C GLY A 132 3.93 8.85 12.31
N VAL A 133 2.82 9.35 11.81
CA VAL A 133 1.64 8.49 11.65
C VAL A 133 1.74 7.65 10.39
N VAL A 134 1.49 6.35 10.53
CA VAL A 134 1.48 5.34 9.47
C VAL A 134 0.17 4.58 9.50
N ILE A 135 -0.23 3.98 8.39
CA ILE A 135 -1.38 3.06 8.34
C ILE A 135 -0.84 1.63 8.24
N PRO A 136 -1.03 0.77 9.26
CA PRO A 136 -0.63 -0.64 9.20
C PRO A 136 -1.33 -1.37 8.07
N CYS A 137 -0.60 -2.18 7.30
CA CYS A 137 -1.17 -2.88 6.15
C CYS A 137 -0.38 -4.15 5.78
N ASN A 138 -0.94 -4.92 4.85
CA ASN A 138 -0.24 -5.97 4.12
C ASN A 138 -0.29 -5.65 2.63
N TYR A 139 0.88 -5.64 1.97
CA TYR A 139 0.95 -5.54 0.52
C TYR A 139 0.73 -6.92 -0.11
N ILE A 140 -0.09 -6.97 -1.16
CA ILE A 140 -0.37 -8.15 -1.96
C ILE A 140 0.09 -7.84 -3.37
N LEU A 141 1.06 -8.62 -3.85
CA LEU A 141 1.70 -8.44 -5.15
C LEU A 141 1.32 -9.61 -6.05
N THR A 142 0.73 -9.32 -7.20
CA THR A 142 0.52 -10.27 -8.28
C THR A 142 1.62 -10.06 -9.31
N VAL A 143 2.47 -11.06 -9.51
CA VAL A 143 3.72 -10.91 -10.26
C VAL A 143 3.90 -12.00 -11.31
N THR A 144 4.65 -11.70 -12.36
CA THR A 144 4.93 -12.63 -13.46
C THR A 144 6.13 -13.55 -13.20
N ASP A 145 6.98 -13.20 -12.23
CA ASP A 145 8.18 -13.96 -11.85
C ASP A 145 8.33 -13.91 -10.32
N THR A 146 7.81 -14.94 -9.66
CA THR A 146 7.75 -15.02 -8.20
C THR A 146 9.15 -15.07 -7.59
N ASP A 147 10.04 -15.92 -8.11
CA ASP A 147 11.36 -16.16 -7.53
C ASP A 147 12.23 -14.91 -7.61
N LYS A 148 12.26 -14.25 -8.78
CA LYS A 148 12.98 -12.99 -8.95
C LYS A 148 12.43 -11.90 -8.03
N THR A 149 11.11 -11.83 -7.89
CA THR A 149 10.47 -10.83 -7.03
C THR A 149 10.77 -11.09 -5.55
N VAL A 150 10.72 -12.35 -5.11
CA VAL A 150 11.08 -12.75 -3.74
C VAL A 150 12.52 -12.38 -3.42
N GLN A 151 13.46 -12.64 -4.34
CA GLN A 151 14.86 -12.26 -4.16
C GLN A 151 15.01 -10.73 -4.05
N MET A 152 14.43 -9.98 -5.00
CA MET A 152 14.46 -8.52 -4.99
C MET A 152 13.88 -7.93 -3.70
N LEU A 153 12.75 -8.46 -3.22
CA LEU A 153 12.14 -8.04 -1.96
C LEU A 153 13.05 -8.37 -0.77
N THR A 154 13.64 -9.57 -0.74
CA THR A 154 14.54 -9.99 0.34
C THR A 154 15.76 -9.08 0.43
N ASP A 155 16.39 -8.79 -0.71
CA ASP A 155 17.53 -7.89 -0.81
C ASP A 155 17.13 -6.48 -0.33
N THR A 156 15.99 -5.98 -0.79
CA THR A 156 15.46 -4.67 -0.40
C THR A 156 15.20 -4.58 1.11
N LEU A 157 14.59 -5.62 1.70
CA LEU A 157 14.25 -5.66 3.12
C LEU A 157 15.51 -5.76 4.01
N SER A 158 16.58 -6.39 3.51
CA SER A 158 17.86 -6.47 4.22
C SER A 158 18.51 -5.10 4.46
N LEU A 159 18.16 -4.10 3.65
CA LEU A 159 18.68 -2.73 3.75
C LEU A 159 18.00 -1.91 4.86
N ILE A 160 16.95 -2.43 5.52
CA ILE A 160 16.20 -1.70 6.55
C ILE A 160 16.94 -1.84 7.90
N PRO A 161 17.49 -0.75 8.47
CA PRO A 161 18.25 -0.82 9.73
C PRO A 161 17.38 -1.28 10.90
N GLY A 162 17.88 -2.22 11.72
CA GLY A 162 17.14 -2.81 12.85
C GLY A 162 16.11 -3.88 12.47
N GLY A 163 16.23 -4.45 11.26
CA GLY A 163 15.18 -5.14 10.53
C GLY A 163 14.75 -6.50 11.07
N ASN A 164 13.43 -6.64 11.25
CA ASN A 164 12.71 -7.89 11.04
C ASN A 164 11.18 -7.75 10.95
N ALA A 165 10.56 -6.55 10.99
CA ALA A 165 9.10 -6.57 11.06
C ALA A 165 8.40 -6.81 9.73
N MET A 166 8.80 -6.17 8.62
CA MET A 166 8.28 -6.53 7.30
C MET A 166 8.82 -7.89 6.87
N LYS A 167 7.92 -8.79 6.48
CA LYS A 167 8.28 -10.15 6.08
C LYS A 167 7.43 -10.61 4.91
N ILE A 168 8.03 -11.38 4.02
CA ILE A 168 7.27 -12.18 3.07
C ILE A 168 6.55 -13.26 3.89
N VAL A 169 5.22 -13.20 3.92
CA VAL A 169 4.38 -14.10 4.75
C VAL A 169 3.91 -15.29 3.93
N LYS A 170 3.69 -15.09 2.63
CA LYS A 170 3.19 -16.12 1.69
C LYS A 170 3.74 -15.84 0.29
N SER A 171 4.05 -16.91 -0.44
CA SER A 171 4.38 -16.91 -1.86
C SER A 171 3.82 -18.19 -2.48
N PHE A 172 3.07 -18.06 -3.57
CA PHE A 172 2.50 -19.18 -4.33
C PHE A 172 2.58 -18.91 -5.82
#